data_AF-A0A2V6MAF9-F1
#
_entry.id   AF-A0A2V6MAF9-F1
#
_cell.length_a   1.000
_cell.length_b   1.000
_cell.length_c   1.000
_cell.angle_alpha   90.00
_cell.angle_beta   90.00
_cell.angle_gamma   90.00
#
_symmetry.space_group_name_H-M   'P 1'
#
loop_
_entity.id
_entity.type
_entity.pdbx_description
1 polymer ?
#
loop_
_entity_poly.entity_id
_entity_poly.type
_entity_poly.pdbx_seq_one_letter_code
_entity_poly.pdbx_strand_id
1 'polypeptide(L)'
;MNSLWKLSRANAMLFPVHHSPFRRVLLLFVLLLGGFVSAVRAAAPTPTPTPTPGQLDTTFVPAPGTNDAVNVVIPQPDGKVVAAGRFTFANTVFRNRIARFNFDGSLDTSFDPGTGADGEIIAAVLQSDGRIIVAGRFTSFNGFTHNGICRLNADGSVDQTFGLGNGINNAALALALQSDGRIIVGGQFSQIDLTQRFNLARLNNDGSVDLSFDPGNGPNGDVNAIIIQPDGRIVIGGTFIGYNGFARGGVARIAT
;
A
#
# COMPACT_ATOMS: atom_id res chain seq x y z
N MET A 1 -0.82 -17.08 57.63
CA MET A 1 -0.48 -17.33 59.05
C MET A 1 1.04 -17.33 59.19
N ASN A 2 1.54 -16.62 60.22
CA ASN A 2 2.94 -16.42 60.67
C ASN A 2 3.81 -15.48 59.81
N SER A 3 4.54 -14.46 60.32
CA SER A 3 5.10 -14.25 61.68
C SER A 3 5.10 -12.79 62.18
N LEU A 4 4.92 -12.64 63.50
CA LEU A 4 5.30 -11.51 64.39
C LEU A 4 6.85 -11.47 64.56
N TRP A 5 7.58 -10.38 64.91
CA TRP A 5 7.67 -9.64 66.19
C TRP A 5 8.55 -8.35 66.03
N LYS A 6 8.09 -7.13 66.37
CA LYS A 6 8.43 -6.23 67.54
C LYS A 6 9.92 -6.15 67.98
N LEU A 7 10.65 -5.01 67.89
CA LEU A 7 10.66 -3.70 68.63
C LEU A 7 11.60 -3.66 69.88
N SER A 8 12.53 -2.68 69.97
CA SER A 8 12.92 -1.97 71.22
C SER A 8 13.85 -0.75 70.96
N ARG A 9 13.75 0.30 71.80
CA ARG A 9 14.39 1.63 71.74
C ARG A 9 15.42 1.84 72.89
N ALA A 10 16.35 2.81 72.72
CA ALA A 10 16.60 4.01 73.59
C ALA A 10 18.03 4.31 74.13
N ASN A 11 18.41 5.60 74.01
CA ASN A 11 19.25 6.54 74.84
C ASN A 11 20.80 6.37 74.92
N ALA A 12 21.66 7.35 74.52
CA ALA A 12 22.02 8.72 74.98
C ALA A 12 23.18 8.73 76.02
N MET A 13 24.39 9.30 75.77
CA MET A 13 24.97 10.62 76.21
C MET A 13 26.53 10.44 76.26
N LEU A 14 27.49 11.33 75.87
CA LEU A 14 28.04 12.57 76.47
C LEU A 14 29.32 13.06 75.69
N PHE A 15 29.66 14.36 75.73
CA PHE A 15 30.90 15.03 75.19
C PHE A 15 31.98 15.28 76.28
N PRO A 16 33.23 15.71 75.95
CA PRO A 16 33.64 17.15 76.02
C PRO A 16 34.70 17.61 74.97
N VAL A 17 34.63 18.80 74.33
CA VAL A 17 35.20 20.16 74.60
C VAL A 17 36.75 20.30 74.67
N HIS A 18 37.35 21.08 73.75
CA HIS A 18 38.45 22.00 74.09
C HIS A 18 38.53 23.24 73.16
N HIS A 19 38.93 24.36 73.77
CA HIS A 19 38.77 25.77 73.37
C HIS A 19 39.72 26.33 72.29
N SER A 20 39.24 27.36 71.58
CA SER A 20 39.96 28.36 70.75
C SER A 20 40.85 29.33 71.58
N PRO A 21 41.78 30.16 71.04
CA PRO A 21 41.39 31.42 70.35
C PRO A 21 42.34 31.99 69.25
N PHE A 22 41.81 32.99 68.52
CA PHE A 22 42.31 33.84 67.43
C PHE A 22 43.68 34.55 67.61
N ARG A 23 44.46 34.74 66.50
CA ARG A 23 44.76 36.07 65.87
C ARG A 23 45.73 36.05 64.65
N ARG A 24 45.27 36.70 63.56
CA ARG A 24 45.95 37.63 62.60
C ARG A 24 46.48 37.16 61.22
N VAL A 25 45.77 37.66 60.17
CA VAL A 25 46.25 38.40 58.94
C VAL A 25 46.93 37.52 57.84
N LEU A 26 46.61 37.49 56.52
CA LEU A 26 46.27 38.51 55.51
C LEU A 26 45.79 37.87 54.17
N LEU A 27 44.99 38.64 53.41
CA LEU A 27 44.77 38.72 51.93
C LEU A 27 44.12 37.60 51.09
N LEU A 28 43.13 38.07 50.31
CA LEU A 28 42.39 37.44 49.21
C LEU A 28 43.27 36.97 48.04
N PHE A 29 42.87 35.86 47.41
CA PHE A 29 42.72 35.78 45.95
C PHE A 29 41.54 34.85 45.62
N VAL A 30 40.50 35.41 44.99
CA VAL A 30 39.37 34.65 44.42
C VAL A 30 39.77 34.23 43.01
N LEU A 31 39.73 32.93 42.73
CA LEU A 31 39.79 32.40 41.37
C LEU A 31 38.52 31.57 41.13
N LEU A 32 37.55 32.21 40.48
CA LEU A 32 36.36 31.57 39.94
C LEU A 32 36.77 30.75 38.69
N LEU A 33 36.72 29.42 38.80
CA LEU A 33 36.57 28.55 37.63
C LEU A 33 35.13 28.02 37.60
N GLY A 34 34.23 28.85 37.08
CA GLY A 34 32.91 28.41 36.64
C GLY A 34 33.02 27.80 35.25
N GLY A 35 33.21 26.48 35.17
CA GLY A 35 33.11 25.75 33.92
C GLY A 35 31.64 25.61 33.51
N PHE A 36 31.21 26.38 32.50
CA PHE A 36 29.92 26.15 31.84
C PHE A 36 30.06 24.93 30.92
N VAL A 37 29.45 23.81 31.30
CA VAL A 37 29.13 22.77 30.31
C VAL A 37 28.00 23.34 29.47
N SER A 38 28.29 23.80 28.26
CA SER A 38 27.24 24.10 27.28
C SER A 38 26.54 22.79 26.95
N ALA A 39 25.40 22.54 27.58
CA ALA A 39 24.46 21.55 27.09
C ALA A 39 24.00 22.03 25.71
N VAL A 40 24.55 21.43 24.66
CA VAL A 40 24.00 21.57 23.30
C VAL A 40 22.64 20.90 23.36
N ARG A 41 21.60 21.69 23.63
CA ARG A 41 20.22 21.25 23.46
C ARG A 41 20.08 20.90 21.99
N ALA A 42 19.88 19.62 21.69
CA ALA A 42 19.47 19.20 20.36
C ALA A 42 18.27 20.07 19.98
N ALA A 43 18.40 20.81 18.88
CA ALA A 43 17.26 21.52 18.32
C ALA A 43 16.14 20.50 18.14
N ALA A 44 14.91 20.86 18.51
CA ALA A 44 13.77 20.03 18.18
C ALA A 44 13.82 19.75 16.67
N PRO A 45 13.56 18.51 16.22
CA PRO A 45 13.59 18.20 14.79
C PRO A 45 12.70 19.23 14.10
N THR A 46 13.28 19.97 13.17
CA THR A 46 12.55 20.92 12.35
C THR A 46 11.38 20.16 11.73
N PRO A 47 10.12 20.62 11.87
CA PRO A 47 9.01 19.92 11.25
C PRO A 47 9.30 19.81 9.76
N THR A 48 9.25 18.58 9.23
CA THR A 48 9.41 18.35 7.79
C THR A 48 8.39 19.25 7.09
N PRO A 49 8.82 20.14 6.18
CA PRO A 49 7.90 21.06 5.52
C PRO A 49 6.83 20.23 4.82
N THR A 50 5.57 20.43 5.19
CA THR A 50 4.44 19.84 4.46
C THR A 50 4.48 20.39 3.03
N PRO A 51 4.49 19.52 2.00
CA PRO A 51 4.51 20.00 0.63
C PRO A 51 3.30 20.89 0.36
N THR A 52 3.55 22.05 -0.27
CA THR A 52 2.49 22.96 -0.68
C THR A 52 1.56 22.24 -1.68
N PRO A 53 0.22 22.32 -1.54
CA PRO A 53 -0.70 21.67 -2.48
C PRO A 53 -0.38 21.98 -3.94
N GLY A 54 -0.28 20.95 -4.77
CA GLY A 54 0.05 21.05 -6.19
C GLY A 54 1.55 21.27 -6.49
N GLN A 55 2.42 21.34 -5.49
CA GLN A 55 3.88 21.31 -5.67
C GLN A 55 4.44 19.91 -5.51
N LEU A 56 5.62 19.68 -6.10
CA LEU A 56 6.34 18.42 -5.97
C LEU A 56 6.74 18.19 -4.51
N ASP A 57 6.46 16.99 -3.99
CA ASP A 57 7.06 16.51 -2.75
C ASP A 57 8.50 16.06 -3.03
N THR A 58 9.47 16.88 -2.64
CA THR A 58 10.89 16.60 -2.88
C THR A 58 11.45 15.52 -1.94
N THR A 59 10.66 15.02 -0.98
CA THR A 59 11.08 13.94 -0.07
C THR A 59 10.81 12.55 -0.65
N PHE A 60 9.99 12.44 -1.69
CA PHE A 60 9.75 11.21 -2.44
C PHE A 60 10.64 11.16 -3.69
N VAL A 61 11.69 10.32 -3.68
CA VAL A 61 12.73 10.29 -4.72
C VAL A 61 12.92 8.87 -5.29
N PRO A 62 12.10 8.46 -6.27
CA PRO A 62 12.29 7.21 -7.01
C PRO A 62 13.34 7.40 -8.10
N ALA A 63 14.62 7.20 -7.76
CA ALA A 63 15.73 7.39 -8.69
C ALA A 63 16.46 6.07 -9.00
N PRO A 64 16.72 5.74 -10.29
CA PRO A 64 16.28 6.44 -11.51
C PRO A 64 14.79 6.31 -11.86
N GLY A 65 14.00 5.60 -11.06
CA GLY A 65 12.57 5.39 -11.29
C GLY A 65 12.29 4.18 -12.18
N THR A 66 11.16 4.19 -12.88
CA THR A 66 10.77 3.14 -13.83
C THR A 66 11.26 3.43 -15.24
N ASN A 67 11.56 2.40 -16.02
CA ASN A 67 12.11 2.55 -17.38
C ASN A 67 11.06 2.58 -18.52
N ASP A 68 9.77 2.47 -18.21
CA ASP A 68 8.64 2.69 -19.12
C ASP A 68 7.45 3.19 -18.28
N ALA A 69 6.30 3.41 -18.92
CA ALA A 69 5.10 3.97 -18.33
C ALA A 69 4.59 3.18 -17.12
N VAL A 70 4.10 3.93 -16.13
CA VAL A 70 3.26 3.42 -15.05
C VAL A 70 1.81 3.73 -15.45
N ASN A 71 0.95 2.72 -15.45
CA ASN A 71 -0.46 2.85 -15.81
C ASN A 71 -1.34 3.04 -14.57
N VAL A 72 -0.96 2.41 -13.45
CA VAL A 72 -1.72 2.41 -12.21
C VAL A 72 -0.78 2.59 -11.02
N VAL A 73 -1.22 3.41 -10.06
CA VAL A 73 -0.59 3.58 -8.76
C VAL A 73 -1.62 3.27 -7.68
N ILE A 74 -1.23 2.41 -6.74
CA ILE A 74 -2.05 1.99 -5.61
C ILE A 74 -1.40 2.50 -4.32
N PRO A 75 -2.06 3.39 -3.56
CA PRO A 75 -1.61 3.73 -2.21
C PRO A 75 -1.85 2.56 -1.25
N GLN A 76 -0.91 2.32 -0.35
CA GLN A 76 -1.06 1.35 0.74
C GLN A 76 -1.22 2.06 2.10
N PRO A 77 -1.89 1.43 3.09
CA PRO A 77 -2.12 2.05 4.41
C PRO A 77 -0.85 2.42 5.18
N ASP A 78 0.29 1.80 4.87
CA ASP A 78 1.59 2.05 5.49
C ASP A 78 2.37 3.20 4.84
N GLY A 79 1.76 3.90 3.87
CA GLY A 79 2.38 5.00 3.14
C GLY A 79 3.27 4.56 1.98
N LYS A 80 3.42 3.25 1.73
CA LYS A 80 4.04 2.75 0.51
C LYS A 80 3.09 2.90 -0.68
N VAL A 81 3.66 2.81 -1.88
CA VAL A 81 2.89 2.83 -3.13
C VAL A 81 3.30 1.68 -4.02
N VAL A 82 2.33 1.01 -4.62
CA VAL A 82 2.57 0.02 -5.68
C VAL A 82 2.34 0.69 -7.02
N ALA A 83 3.32 0.61 -7.90
CA ALA A 83 3.22 1.06 -9.29
C ALA A 83 3.16 -0.15 -10.21
N ALA A 84 2.25 -0.16 -11.17
CA ALA A 84 2.19 -1.17 -12.21
C ALA A 84 1.94 -0.56 -13.59
N GLY A 85 2.45 -1.19 -14.64
CA GLY A 85 2.40 -0.63 -15.99
C GLY A 85 3.21 -1.42 -17.01
N ARG A 86 4.05 -0.72 -17.75
CA ARG A 86 4.84 -1.26 -18.86
C ARG A 86 6.32 -1.48 -18.59
N PHE A 87 6.82 -0.95 -17.48
CA PHE A 87 8.23 -1.00 -17.14
C PHE A 87 8.72 -2.41 -16.86
N THR A 88 10.03 -2.61 -17.00
CA THR A 88 10.73 -3.87 -16.69
C THR A 88 11.75 -3.69 -15.56
N PHE A 89 12.11 -2.45 -15.25
CA PHE A 89 12.99 -2.08 -14.16
C PHE A 89 12.38 -0.97 -13.30
N ALA A 90 12.64 -1.03 -12.00
CA ALA A 90 12.37 0.03 -11.04
C ALA A 90 13.63 0.26 -10.20
N ASN A 91 14.14 1.49 -10.18
CA ASN A 91 15.40 1.87 -9.53
C ASN A 91 16.56 0.90 -9.86
N THR A 92 16.75 0.56 -11.14
CA THR A 92 17.75 -0.39 -11.68
C THR A 92 17.57 -1.86 -11.32
N VAL A 93 16.60 -2.20 -10.46
CA VAL A 93 16.26 -3.58 -10.12
C VAL A 93 15.22 -4.10 -11.10
N PHE A 94 15.40 -5.34 -11.57
CA PHE A 94 14.41 -5.99 -12.41
C PHE A 94 13.11 -6.17 -11.62
N ARG A 95 12.06 -5.53 -12.11
CA ARG A 95 10.70 -5.53 -11.54
C ARG A 95 9.75 -5.42 -12.72
N ASN A 96 9.38 -6.58 -13.25
CA ASN A 96 8.63 -6.64 -14.49
C ASN A 96 7.16 -6.29 -14.26
N ARG A 97 6.75 -5.15 -14.80
CA ARG A 97 5.39 -4.59 -14.85
C ARG A 97 4.79 -4.17 -13.51
N ILE A 98 5.41 -4.49 -12.37
CA ILE A 98 4.95 -4.09 -11.03
C ILE A 98 6.12 -3.94 -10.05
N ALA A 99 6.08 -2.90 -9.22
CA ALA A 99 7.06 -2.60 -8.18
C ALA A 99 6.38 -1.88 -7.00
N ARG A 100 6.98 -1.96 -5.82
CA ARG A 100 6.57 -1.18 -4.65
C ARG A 100 7.66 -0.20 -4.25
N PHE A 101 7.27 1.03 -3.92
CA PHE A 101 8.15 2.06 -3.39
C PHE A 101 7.78 2.39 -1.95
N ASN A 102 8.79 2.68 -1.14
CA ASN A 102 8.64 3.17 0.22
C ASN A 102 8.14 4.62 0.22
N PHE A 103 7.79 5.13 1.41
CA PHE A 103 7.32 6.50 1.61
C PHE A 103 8.29 7.57 1.09
N ASP A 104 9.59 7.29 1.04
CA ASP A 104 10.64 8.18 0.52
C ASP A 104 10.94 7.97 -0.98
N GLY A 105 10.19 7.11 -1.67
CA GLY A 105 10.41 6.77 -3.07
C GLY A 105 11.53 5.74 -3.32
N SER A 106 12.25 5.29 -2.29
CA SER A 106 13.18 4.16 -2.43
C SER A 106 12.41 2.89 -2.83
N LEU A 107 13.06 1.99 -3.57
CA LEU A 107 12.43 0.73 -3.96
C LEU A 107 12.30 -0.18 -2.73
N ASP A 108 11.10 -0.73 -2.51
CA ASP A 108 10.91 -1.76 -1.50
C ASP A 108 11.30 -3.12 -2.08
N THR A 109 12.51 -3.56 -1.75
CA THR A 109 13.05 -4.85 -2.21
C THR A 109 12.36 -6.07 -1.58
N SER A 110 11.58 -5.90 -0.51
CA SER A 110 10.77 -6.98 0.07
C SER A 110 9.54 -7.33 -0.77
N PHE A 111 9.20 -6.48 -1.75
CA PHE A 111 8.22 -6.78 -2.77
C PHE A 111 8.92 -7.34 -4.00
N ASP A 112 8.67 -8.61 -4.33
CA ASP A 112 9.28 -9.29 -5.47
C ASP A 112 8.25 -10.09 -6.28
N PRO A 113 7.91 -9.65 -7.51
CA PRO A 113 7.00 -10.36 -8.39
C PRO A 113 7.65 -11.53 -9.16
N GLY A 114 8.92 -11.86 -8.87
CA GLY A 114 9.68 -12.85 -9.62
C GLY A 114 9.92 -12.39 -11.06
N THR A 115 9.57 -13.23 -12.04
CA THR A 115 9.65 -12.82 -13.46
C THR A 115 8.54 -11.85 -13.88
N GLY A 116 7.55 -11.62 -13.01
CA GLY A 116 6.41 -10.71 -13.22
C GLY A 116 5.49 -11.13 -14.37
N ALA A 117 4.69 -10.17 -14.86
CA ALA A 117 3.79 -10.41 -15.98
C ALA A 117 4.54 -10.39 -17.33
N ASP A 118 4.18 -11.27 -18.27
CA ASP A 118 4.72 -11.27 -19.64
C ASP A 118 4.21 -10.13 -20.52
N GLY A 119 3.20 -9.40 -20.05
CA GLY A 119 2.60 -8.28 -20.75
C GLY A 119 2.17 -7.14 -19.81
N GLU A 120 1.59 -6.10 -20.39
CA GLU A 120 1.25 -4.86 -19.68
C GLU A 120 0.19 -5.08 -18.59
N ILE A 121 0.43 -4.55 -17.40
CA ILE A 121 -0.58 -4.38 -16.36
C ILE A 121 -1.26 -3.03 -16.57
N ILE A 122 -2.58 -3.04 -16.72
CA ILE A 122 -3.39 -1.87 -17.07
C ILE A 122 -4.18 -1.39 -15.86
N ALA A 123 -4.70 -2.32 -15.05
CA ALA A 123 -5.47 -2.02 -13.86
C ALA A 123 -4.97 -2.85 -12.68
N ALA A 124 -5.12 -2.31 -11.48
CA ALA A 124 -4.86 -3.04 -10.25
C ALA A 124 -5.69 -2.47 -9.09
N VAL A 125 -6.02 -3.33 -8.12
CA VAL A 125 -6.74 -2.94 -6.89
C VAL A 125 -6.11 -3.59 -5.66
N LEU A 126 -6.13 -2.89 -4.52
CA LEU A 126 -5.69 -3.38 -3.22
C LEU A 126 -6.87 -3.97 -2.45
N GLN A 127 -6.72 -5.19 -1.95
CA GLN A 127 -7.67 -5.80 -1.02
C GLN A 127 -7.33 -5.42 0.43
N SER A 128 -8.32 -5.53 1.33
CA SER A 128 -8.17 -5.13 2.74
C SER A 128 -7.17 -5.98 3.52
N ASP A 129 -6.82 -7.16 3.03
CA ASP A 129 -5.81 -8.06 3.58
C ASP A 129 -4.39 -7.77 3.06
N GLY A 130 -4.22 -6.73 2.24
CA GLY A 130 -2.94 -6.34 1.64
C GLY A 130 -2.59 -7.08 0.35
N ARG A 131 -3.43 -8.02 -0.12
CA ARG A 131 -3.27 -8.65 -1.44
C ARG A 131 -3.63 -7.66 -2.55
N ILE A 132 -3.06 -7.89 -3.73
CA ILE A 132 -3.21 -7.00 -4.88
C ILE A 132 -3.74 -7.82 -6.05
N ILE A 133 -4.82 -7.37 -6.67
CA ILE A 133 -5.31 -7.97 -7.91
C ILE A 133 -4.84 -7.09 -9.05
N VAL A 134 -4.15 -7.69 -10.03
CA VAL A 134 -3.67 -7.03 -11.24
C VAL A 134 -4.40 -7.56 -12.45
N ALA A 135 -4.63 -6.70 -13.43
CA ALA A 135 -5.26 -7.02 -14.69
C ALA A 135 -4.61 -6.30 -15.86
N GLY A 136 -4.65 -6.91 -17.05
CA GLY A 136 -4.09 -6.29 -18.24
C GLY A 136 -4.05 -7.20 -19.47
N ARG A 137 -3.01 -6.99 -20.28
CA ARG A 137 -2.73 -7.72 -21.53
C ARG A 137 -1.54 -8.66 -21.32
N PHE A 138 -1.70 -9.63 -20.43
CA PHE A 138 -0.70 -10.65 -20.14
C PHE A 138 -1.36 -12.03 -20.12
N THR A 139 -0.59 -13.07 -20.41
CA THR A 139 -1.04 -14.47 -20.37
C THR A 139 -0.35 -15.29 -19.29
N SER A 140 0.77 -14.79 -18.78
CA SER A 140 1.49 -15.41 -17.68
C SER A 140 1.96 -14.40 -16.65
N PHE A 141 2.08 -14.88 -15.42
CA PHE A 141 2.70 -14.16 -14.31
C PHE A 141 3.64 -15.11 -13.57
N ASN A 142 4.88 -14.68 -13.37
CA ASN A 142 5.94 -15.47 -12.74
C ASN A 142 6.12 -16.88 -13.36
N GLY A 143 5.94 -16.98 -14.70
CA GLY A 143 6.05 -18.23 -15.45
C GLY A 143 4.83 -19.16 -15.40
N PHE A 144 3.77 -18.80 -14.65
CA PHE A 144 2.52 -19.55 -14.59
C PHE A 144 1.44 -18.89 -15.45
N THR A 145 0.56 -19.69 -16.05
CA THR A 145 -0.57 -19.17 -16.84
C THR A 145 -1.53 -18.37 -15.95
N HIS A 146 -1.69 -17.10 -16.27
CA HIS A 146 -2.62 -16.17 -15.64
C HIS A 146 -3.16 -15.26 -16.75
N ASN A 147 -4.23 -15.68 -17.41
CA ASN A 147 -4.76 -14.94 -18.55
C ASN A 147 -5.51 -13.70 -18.10
N GLY A 148 -4.85 -12.54 -18.22
CA GLY A 148 -5.41 -11.21 -18.02
C GLY A 148 -5.65 -10.78 -16.58
N ILE A 149 -5.69 -11.70 -15.60
CA ILE A 149 -5.82 -11.38 -14.16
C ILE A 149 -4.92 -12.30 -13.33
N CYS A 150 -4.27 -11.72 -12.32
CA CYS A 150 -3.52 -12.42 -11.29
C CYS A 150 -3.76 -11.76 -9.93
N ARG A 151 -3.77 -12.54 -8.85
CA ARG A 151 -3.71 -12.01 -7.49
C ARG A 151 -2.32 -12.24 -6.91
N LEU A 152 -1.77 -11.22 -6.28
CA LEU A 152 -0.49 -11.23 -5.59
C LEU A 152 -0.70 -11.11 -4.09
N ASN A 153 0.16 -11.77 -3.33
CA ASN A 153 0.33 -11.56 -1.90
C ASN A 153 0.97 -10.19 -1.64
N ALA A 154 0.97 -9.75 -0.38
CA ALA A 154 1.52 -8.46 0.03
C ALA A 154 3.03 -8.31 -0.22
N ASP A 155 3.75 -9.42 -0.43
CA ASP A 155 5.18 -9.47 -0.79
C ASP A 155 5.41 -9.52 -2.31
N GLY A 156 4.36 -9.46 -3.12
CA GLY A 156 4.43 -9.51 -4.58
C GLY A 156 4.45 -10.91 -5.18
N SER A 157 4.55 -11.97 -4.36
CA SER A 157 4.44 -13.34 -4.84
C SER A 157 3.03 -13.66 -5.34
N VAL A 158 2.90 -14.57 -6.30
CA VAL A 158 1.59 -15.01 -6.82
C VAL A 158 0.81 -15.75 -5.72
N ASP A 159 -0.45 -15.37 -5.51
CA ASP A 159 -1.38 -16.13 -4.69
C ASP A 159 -1.98 -17.28 -5.50
N GLN A 160 -1.43 -18.47 -5.31
CA GLN A 160 -1.86 -19.69 -6.00
C GLN A 160 -3.26 -20.17 -5.57
N THR A 161 -3.86 -19.59 -4.53
CA THR A 161 -5.22 -19.93 -4.08
C THR A 161 -6.31 -19.17 -4.84
N PHE A 162 -5.94 -18.18 -5.66
CA PHE A 162 -6.88 -17.43 -6.49
C PHE A 162 -7.19 -18.19 -7.79
N GLY A 163 -8.29 -18.93 -7.79
CA GLY A 163 -8.69 -19.84 -8.86
C GLY A 163 -9.50 -19.16 -9.96
N LEU A 164 -8.82 -18.59 -10.96
CA LEU A 164 -9.46 -17.99 -12.14
C LEU A 164 -9.74 -19.02 -13.27
N GLY A 165 -9.40 -20.29 -13.06
CA GLY A 165 -9.51 -21.34 -14.08
C GLY A 165 -8.75 -20.97 -15.37
N ASN A 166 -9.46 -20.90 -16.49
CA ASN A 166 -8.87 -20.55 -17.80
C ASN A 166 -8.58 -19.05 -17.96
N GLY A 167 -8.99 -18.21 -17.01
CA GLY A 167 -8.82 -16.76 -17.07
C GLY A 167 -9.66 -16.09 -18.15
N ILE A 168 -9.19 -14.92 -18.60
CA ILE A 168 -9.88 -14.10 -19.59
C ILE A 168 -9.32 -14.40 -20.98
N ASN A 169 -10.18 -14.49 -21.98
CA ASN A 169 -9.77 -14.86 -23.35
C ASN A 169 -9.09 -13.74 -24.16
N ASN A 170 -8.92 -12.57 -23.58
CA ASN A 170 -8.24 -11.42 -24.18
C ASN A 170 -7.75 -10.47 -23.06
N ALA A 171 -8.33 -9.29 -22.88
CA ALA A 171 -7.77 -8.29 -21.95
C ALA A 171 -8.79 -7.79 -20.91
N ALA A 172 -8.36 -7.70 -19.65
CA ALA A 172 -9.04 -6.92 -18.62
C ALA A 172 -8.39 -5.54 -18.50
N LEU A 173 -9.20 -4.50 -18.65
CA LEU A 173 -8.74 -3.10 -18.72
C LEU A 173 -9.10 -2.30 -17.47
N ALA A 174 -10.08 -2.77 -16.69
CA ALA A 174 -10.54 -2.11 -15.49
C ALA A 174 -10.91 -3.12 -14.41
N LEU A 175 -10.62 -2.75 -13.16
CA LEU A 175 -10.98 -3.49 -11.97
C LEU A 175 -11.65 -2.54 -10.97
N ALA A 176 -12.63 -3.05 -10.23
CA ALA A 176 -13.13 -2.36 -9.04
C ALA A 176 -13.45 -3.38 -7.95
N LEU A 177 -13.11 -3.04 -6.70
CA LEU A 177 -13.37 -3.88 -5.54
C LEU A 177 -14.68 -3.46 -4.88
N GLN A 178 -15.58 -4.40 -4.65
CA GLN A 178 -16.79 -4.20 -3.85
C GLN A 178 -16.49 -4.34 -2.36
N SER A 179 -17.35 -3.78 -1.50
CA SER A 179 -17.18 -3.81 -0.04
C SER A 179 -17.20 -5.21 0.58
N ASP A 180 -17.77 -6.19 -0.12
CA ASP A 180 -17.80 -7.60 0.28
C ASP A 180 -16.60 -8.41 -0.24
N GLY A 181 -15.65 -7.75 -0.91
CA GLY A 181 -14.46 -8.36 -1.50
C GLY A 181 -14.64 -8.86 -2.93
N ARG A 182 -15.88 -8.91 -3.47
CA ARG A 182 -16.08 -9.29 -4.88
C ARG A 182 -15.45 -8.27 -5.81
N ILE A 183 -15.05 -8.75 -6.99
CA ILE A 183 -14.27 -7.97 -7.94
C ILE A 183 -15.07 -7.79 -9.21
N ILE A 184 -15.30 -6.54 -9.61
CA ILE A 184 -15.83 -6.22 -10.93
C ILE A 184 -14.68 -6.12 -11.91
N VAL A 185 -14.82 -6.83 -13.02
CA VAL A 185 -13.84 -6.88 -14.11
C VAL A 185 -14.49 -6.30 -15.35
N GLY A 186 -13.83 -5.33 -15.97
CA GLY A 186 -14.22 -4.74 -17.24
C GLY A 186 -13.08 -4.82 -18.24
N GLY A 187 -13.38 -4.97 -19.52
CA GLY A 187 -12.34 -4.99 -20.55
C GLY A 187 -12.82 -5.32 -21.94
N GLN A 188 -11.93 -5.95 -22.69
CA GLN A 188 -12.07 -6.37 -24.09
C GLN A 188 -12.17 -7.89 -24.12
N PHE A 189 -13.24 -8.49 -23.64
CA PHE A 189 -13.34 -9.95 -23.57
C PHE A 189 -14.76 -10.44 -23.83
N SER A 190 -14.87 -11.69 -24.28
CA SER A 190 -16.17 -12.34 -24.49
C SER A 190 -16.39 -13.52 -23.55
N GLN A 191 -15.36 -13.90 -22.79
CA GLN A 191 -15.38 -15.08 -21.94
C GLN A 191 -14.42 -14.92 -20.75
N ILE A 192 -14.82 -15.47 -19.61
CA ILE A 192 -13.99 -15.63 -18.42
C ILE A 192 -14.23 -17.01 -17.83
N ASP A 193 -13.14 -17.76 -17.61
CA ASP A 193 -13.16 -19.18 -17.21
C ASP A 193 -14.20 -20.01 -17.98
N LEU A 194 -14.10 -19.96 -19.31
CA LEU A 194 -15.03 -20.59 -20.23
C LEU A 194 -16.51 -20.12 -20.16
N THR A 195 -16.86 -19.24 -19.23
CA THR A 195 -18.21 -18.67 -19.08
C THR A 195 -18.35 -17.43 -19.95
N GLN A 196 -19.40 -17.39 -20.78
CA GLN A 196 -19.67 -16.26 -21.65
C GLN A 196 -20.05 -15.03 -20.81
N ARG A 197 -19.22 -13.99 -20.92
CA ARG A 197 -19.39 -12.68 -20.29
C ARG A 197 -18.79 -11.64 -21.22
N PHE A 198 -19.63 -10.77 -21.78
CA PHE A 198 -19.17 -9.75 -22.70
C PHE A 198 -18.73 -8.52 -21.93
N ASN A 199 -17.41 -8.26 -21.94
CA ASN A 199 -16.74 -7.05 -21.47
C ASN A 199 -16.96 -6.66 -20.00
N LEU A 200 -17.79 -7.39 -19.26
CA LEU A 200 -18.11 -7.16 -17.86
C LEU A 200 -18.37 -8.49 -17.15
N ALA A 201 -17.71 -8.72 -16.02
CA ALA A 201 -17.91 -9.87 -15.16
C ALA A 201 -17.75 -9.49 -13.68
N ARG A 202 -18.23 -10.35 -12.79
CA ARG A 202 -17.95 -10.29 -11.35
C ARG A 202 -17.24 -11.57 -10.93
N LEU A 203 -16.20 -11.45 -10.13
CA LEU A 203 -15.49 -12.55 -9.50
C LEU A 203 -15.79 -12.58 -8.00
N ASN A 204 -15.83 -13.78 -7.45
CA ASN A 204 -15.80 -14.02 -6.02
C ASN A 204 -14.40 -13.75 -5.46
N ASN A 205 -14.32 -13.70 -4.13
CA ASN A 205 -13.08 -13.41 -3.43
C ASN A 205 -11.99 -14.48 -3.63
N ASP A 206 -12.37 -15.68 -4.05
CA ASP A 206 -11.45 -16.78 -4.40
C ASP A 206 -11.04 -16.79 -5.87
N GLY A 207 -11.55 -15.86 -6.68
CA GLY A 207 -11.27 -15.76 -8.11
C GLY A 207 -12.23 -16.52 -9.01
N SER A 208 -13.14 -17.32 -8.46
CA SER A 208 -14.19 -17.98 -9.23
C SER A 208 -15.17 -16.96 -9.81
N VAL A 209 -15.76 -17.26 -10.97
CA VAL A 209 -16.77 -16.39 -11.59
C VAL A 209 -18.05 -16.39 -10.76
N ASP A 210 -18.55 -15.20 -10.39
CA ASP A 210 -19.84 -15.07 -9.72
C ASP A 210 -20.97 -15.24 -10.73
N LEU A 211 -21.49 -16.46 -10.84
CA LEU A 211 -22.57 -16.80 -11.76
C LEU A 211 -23.91 -16.14 -11.39
N SER A 212 -24.08 -15.63 -10.16
CA SER A 212 -25.26 -14.86 -9.77
C SER A 212 -25.27 -13.45 -10.38
N PHE A 213 -24.11 -12.99 -10.87
CA PHE A 213 -23.99 -11.76 -11.63
C PHE A 213 -24.01 -12.07 -13.13
N ASP A 214 -25.14 -11.80 -13.76
CA ASP A 214 -25.31 -11.94 -15.20
C ASP A 214 -25.61 -10.57 -15.84
N PRO A 215 -24.67 -9.97 -16.60
CA PRO A 215 -24.92 -8.72 -17.32
C PRO A 215 -25.78 -8.91 -18.57
N GLY A 216 -26.28 -10.12 -18.86
CA GLY A 216 -26.98 -10.47 -20.09
C GLY A 216 -26.04 -10.36 -21.28
N ASN A 217 -26.46 -9.66 -22.34
CA ASN A 217 -25.56 -9.38 -23.46
C ASN A 217 -24.46 -8.35 -23.11
N GLY A 218 -24.50 -7.77 -21.90
CA GLY A 218 -23.49 -6.83 -21.42
C GLY A 218 -23.34 -5.57 -22.29
N PRO A 219 -22.27 -4.78 -22.06
CA PRO A 219 -21.90 -3.70 -22.95
C PRO A 219 -21.37 -4.23 -24.30
N ASN A 220 -21.84 -3.65 -25.41
CA ASN A 220 -21.47 -4.06 -26.77
C ASN A 220 -20.13 -3.47 -27.27
N GLY A 221 -19.28 -3.08 -26.34
CA GLY A 221 -17.96 -2.50 -26.56
C GLY A 221 -17.19 -2.49 -25.24
N ASP A 222 -15.95 -2.04 -25.32
CA ASP A 222 -14.96 -2.19 -24.24
C ASP A 222 -15.39 -1.43 -22.99
N VAL A 223 -15.07 -2.01 -21.82
CA VAL A 223 -15.19 -1.32 -20.53
C VAL A 223 -13.80 -0.91 -20.08
N ASN A 224 -13.55 0.41 -20.05
CA ASN A 224 -12.25 1.00 -19.75
C ASN A 224 -12.17 1.59 -18.34
N ALA A 225 -13.30 1.82 -17.68
CA ALA A 225 -13.38 2.40 -16.34
C ALA A 225 -14.55 1.80 -15.56
N ILE A 226 -14.34 1.58 -14.26
CA ILE A 226 -15.36 1.07 -13.35
C ILE A 226 -15.23 1.81 -12.02
N ILE A 227 -16.36 2.25 -11.46
CA ILE A 227 -16.44 2.73 -10.09
C ILE A 227 -17.61 2.05 -9.36
N ILE A 228 -17.43 1.79 -8.07
CA ILE A 228 -18.50 1.34 -7.18
C ILE A 228 -19.06 2.55 -6.46
N GLN A 229 -20.38 2.75 -6.52
CA GLN A 229 -21.07 3.81 -5.80
C GLN A 229 -21.28 3.40 -4.33
N PRO A 230 -21.49 4.37 -3.41
CA PRO A 230 -21.75 4.07 -1.99
C PRO A 230 -22.97 3.18 -1.73
N ASP A 231 -23.95 3.15 -2.66
CA ASP A 231 -25.13 2.28 -2.59
C ASP A 231 -24.87 0.86 -3.16
N GLY A 232 -23.62 0.55 -3.50
CA GLY A 232 -23.20 -0.72 -4.07
C GLY A 232 -23.30 -0.77 -5.59
N ARG A 233 -24.03 0.14 -6.26
CA ARG A 233 -24.20 0.09 -7.72
C ARG A 233 -22.88 0.31 -8.46
N ILE A 234 -22.80 -0.27 -9.64
CA ILE A 234 -21.59 -0.22 -10.48
C ILE A 234 -21.82 0.81 -11.58
N VAL A 235 -20.92 1.78 -11.75
CA VAL A 235 -20.90 2.65 -12.94
C VAL A 235 -19.72 2.24 -13.81
N ILE A 236 -20.00 1.95 -15.07
CA ILE A 236 -18.99 1.60 -16.07
C ILE A 236 -18.86 2.71 -17.10
N GLY A 237 -17.64 2.90 -17.61
CA GLY A 237 -17.30 3.80 -18.69
C GLY A 237 -16.49 3.09 -19.77
N GLY A 238 -16.67 3.44 -21.05
CA GLY A 238 -16.00 2.74 -22.14
C GLY A 238 -16.42 3.18 -23.56
N THR A 239 -16.18 2.30 -24.53
CA THR A 239 -16.45 2.55 -25.96
C THR A 239 -17.80 2.00 -26.45
N PHE A 240 -18.53 1.29 -25.58
CA PHE A 240 -19.84 0.73 -25.90
C PHE A 240 -20.88 1.81 -26.22
N ILE A 241 -21.84 1.47 -27.08
CA ILE A 241 -22.99 2.31 -27.42
C ILE A 241 -24.32 1.72 -26.93
N GLY A 242 -24.28 0.48 -26.46
CA GLY A 242 -25.42 -0.23 -25.90
C GLY A 242 -25.02 -1.15 -24.76
N TYR A 243 -25.98 -1.41 -23.88
CA TYR A 243 -25.90 -2.37 -22.78
C TYR A 243 -27.14 -3.26 -22.81
N ASN A 244 -26.94 -4.57 -22.91
CA ASN A 244 -28.01 -5.56 -22.94
C ASN A 244 -29.15 -5.23 -23.94
N GLY A 245 -28.78 -4.76 -25.15
CA GLY A 245 -29.73 -4.36 -26.20
C GLY A 245 -30.32 -2.95 -26.05
N PHE A 246 -30.09 -2.25 -24.94
CA PHE A 246 -30.55 -0.87 -24.74
C PHE A 246 -29.46 0.14 -25.10
N ALA A 247 -29.82 1.27 -25.72
CA ALA A 247 -28.88 2.35 -26.02
C ALA A 247 -28.28 2.95 -24.74
N ARG A 248 -26.95 2.90 -24.61
CA ARG A 248 -26.15 3.45 -23.51
C ARG A 248 -24.80 3.86 -24.10
N GLY A 249 -24.66 5.13 -24.43
CA GLY A 249 -23.43 5.67 -25.01
C GLY A 249 -22.35 5.89 -23.96
N GLY A 250 -21.34 5.03 -23.96
CA GLY A 250 -20.08 5.17 -23.23
C GLY A 250 -20.15 5.10 -21.71
N VAL A 251 -21.34 5.21 -21.11
CA VAL A 251 -21.56 5.14 -19.66
C VAL A 251 -22.85 4.38 -19.34
N ALA A 252 -22.79 3.48 -18.35
CA ALA A 252 -23.95 2.77 -17.84
C ALA A 252 -23.84 2.55 -16.33
N ARG A 253 -24.98 2.44 -15.64
CA ARG A 253 -25.06 2.04 -14.24
C ARG A 253 -25.79 0.72 -14.11
N ILE A 254 -25.20 -0.23 -13.39
CA ILE A 254 -25.68 -1.59 -13.18
C ILE A 254 -26.04 -1.79 -11.71
N ALA A 255 -27.13 -2.52 -11.46
CA ALA A 255 -27.52 -2.96 -10.12
C ALA A 255 -26.67 -4.16 -9.68
N THR A 256 -26.51 -4.35 -8.38
CA THR A 256 -25.62 -5.39 -7.80
C THR A 256 -26.34 -6.49 -7.05
#